data_AF-A0A8S2Q2Z7-F1
#
_entry.id   AF-A0A8S2Q2Z7-F1
#
_cell.length_a   1.000
_cell.length_b   1.000
_cell.length_c   1.000
_cell.angle_alpha   90.00
_cell.angle_beta   90.00
_cell.angle_gamma   90.00
#
_symmetry.space_group_name_H-M   'P 1'
#
loop_
_entity.id
_entity.type
_entity.pdbx_description
1 polymer ?
#
loop_
_entity_poly.entity_id
_entity_poly.type
_entity_poly.pdbx_seq_one_letter_code
_entity_poly.pdbx_strand_id
1 'polypeptide(L)'
;QKAYWAPILLSNTSNWTNLSLPNDFAANYDTYMSSNYLRVTITCGNRYVTLNRQEAKLTIVDTFAAIGGQTGLWIGLSVLSFIEFCELIYWQTVKWIFVFRRWHRVKPSTEIDLEKVES
;
A
#
# COMPACT_ATOMS: atom_id res chain seq x y z
N GLN A 1 -14.27 34.37 -23.14
CA GLN A 1 -13.61 33.97 -24.40
C GLN A 1 -12.44 34.92 -24.62
N LYS A 2 -11.22 34.43 -24.81
CA LYS A 2 -10.07 35.30 -25.12
C LYS A 2 -9.71 35.08 -26.59
N ALA A 3 -9.81 36.14 -27.38
CA ALA A 3 -9.37 36.15 -28.76
C ALA A 3 -7.94 36.69 -28.80
N TYR A 4 -7.07 35.99 -29.52
CA TYR A 4 -5.67 36.38 -29.69
C TYR A 4 -5.45 36.71 -31.15
N TRP A 5 -4.88 37.89 -31.39
CA TRP A 5 -4.45 38.31 -32.71
C TRP A 5 -2.98 37.98 -32.84
N ALA A 6 -2.63 37.13 -33.81
CA ALA A 6 -1.26 36.80 -34.13
C ALA A 6 -1.05 36.96 -35.64
N PRO A 7 -0.02 37.70 -36.08
CA PRO A 7 0.34 37.74 -37.49
C PRO A 7 0.86 36.35 -37.90
N ILE A 8 0.30 35.77 -38.97
CA ILE A 8 0.86 34.56 -39.57
C ILE A 8 1.93 34.99 -40.57
N LEU A 9 3.19 34.81 -40.17
CA LEU A 9 4.33 35.00 -41.04
C LEU A 9 4.58 33.69 -41.79
N LEU A 10 3.87 33.50 -42.92
CA LEU A 10 4.25 32.52 -43.94
C LEU A 10 5.43 33.07 -44.74
N SER A 11 6.60 33.17 -44.12
CA SER A 11 7.84 33.46 -44.84
C SER A 11 8.90 32.43 -44.48
N ASN A 12 9.44 31.82 -45.54
CA ASN A 12 10.55 30.89 -45.52
C ASN A 12 11.65 31.40 -44.54
N THR A 13 11.98 30.54 -43.59
CA THR A 13 12.75 30.85 -42.39
C THR A 13 14.18 31.30 -42.72
N SER A 14 14.48 32.58 -42.60
CA SER A 14 15.88 33.02 -42.40
C SER A 14 16.09 34.42 -41.80
N ASN A 15 15.15 35.37 -41.87
CA ASN A 15 15.41 36.74 -41.37
C ASN A 15 14.20 37.38 -40.68
N TRP A 16 14.15 37.26 -39.35
CA TRP A 16 13.09 37.82 -38.49
C TRP A 16 13.35 39.25 -38.00
N THR A 17 14.46 39.87 -38.41
CA THR A 17 14.94 41.12 -37.81
C THR A 17 14.40 42.39 -38.46
N ASN A 18 13.72 42.30 -39.61
CA ASN A 18 13.14 43.46 -40.31
C ASN A 18 11.77 43.13 -40.89
N LEU A 19 10.72 43.27 -40.08
CA LEU A 19 9.35 43.35 -40.59
C LEU A 19 9.12 44.77 -41.11
N SER A 20 9.58 45.07 -42.33
CA SER A 20 9.33 46.37 -42.95
C SER A 20 7.88 46.44 -43.41
N LEU A 21 7.10 47.37 -42.83
CA LEU A 21 5.75 47.67 -43.32
C LEU A 21 5.84 48.29 -44.73
N PRO A 22 4.92 47.96 -45.65
CA PRO A 22 4.86 48.61 -46.95
C PRO A 22 4.72 50.13 -46.81
N ASN A 23 5.33 50.89 -47.73
CA ASN A 23 5.36 52.36 -47.68
C ASN A 23 3.95 52.99 -47.71
N ASP A 24 2.99 52.31 -48.31
CA ASP A 24 1.58 52.74 -48.40
C ASP A 24 0.68 52.10 -47.34
N PHE A 25 1.27 51.52 -46.28
CA PHE A 25 0.52 50.86 -45.21
C PHE A 25 -0.52 51.78 -44.57
N ALA A 26 -0.17 53.04 -44.31
CA ALA A 26 -1.10 54.00 -43.70
C ALA A 26 -2.32 54.31 -44.59
N ALA A 27 -2.16 54.26 -45.92
CA ALA A 27 -3.22 54.54 -46.87
C ALA A 27 -4.15 53.33 -47.09
N ASN A 28 -3.61 52.11 -47.03
CA ASN A 28 -4.33 50.87 -47.40
C ASN A 28 -4.39 49.85 -46.24
N TYR A 29 -4.29 50.32 -45.00
CA TYR A 29 -4.13 49.45 -43.82
C TYR A 29 -5.24 48.40 -43.71
N ASP A 30 -6.49 48.76 -44.04
CA ASP A 30 -7.65 47.90 -43.88
C ASP A 30 -7.63 46.70 -44.84
N THR A 31 -7.25 46.96 -46.11
CA THR A 31 -7.05 45.92 -47.13
C THR A 31 -5.87 45.01 -46.80
N TYR A 32 -4.79 45.56 -46.24
CA TYR A 32 -3.63 44.76 -45.79
C TYR A 32 -3.94 43.92 -44.54
N MET A 33 -4.70 44.46 -43.59
CA MET A 33 -5.09 43.76 -42.37
C MET A 33 -6.05 42.61 -42.69
N SER A 34 -7.02 42.83 -43.57
CA SER A 34 -7.98 41.79 -43.96
C SER A 34 -7.39 40.66 -44.80
N SER A 35 -6.34 40.94 -45.60
CA SER A 35 -5.69 39.93 -46.45
C SER A 35 -4.61 39.11 -45.75
N ASN A 36 -3.95 39.65 -44.72
CA ASN A 36 -2.77 39.02 -44.11
C ASN A 36 -2.98 38.53 -42.67
N TYR A 37 -4.07 38.90 -41.99
CA TYR A 37 -4.30 38.48 -40.61
C TYR A 37 -5.33 37.36 -40.51
N LEU A 38 -4.92 36.25 -39.88
CA LEU A 38 -5.82 35.16 -39.54
C LEU A 38 -6.37 35.39 -38.12
N ARG A 39 -7.70 35.36 -37.98
CA ARG A 39 -8.35 35.32 -36.65
C ARG A 39 -8.42 33.87 -36.17
N VAL A 40 -7.58 33.50 -35.20
CA VAL A 40 -7.67 32.20 -34.54
C VAL A 40 -8.49 32.32 -33.26
N THR A 41 -9.66 31.67 -33.25
CA THR A 41 -10.49 31.60 -32.04
C THR A 41 -10.32 30.22 -31.41
N ILE A 42 -9.50 30.14 -30.36
CA ILE A 42 -9.36 28.91 -29.59
C ILE A 42 -10.54 28.84 -28.63
N THR A 43 -11.51 27.98 -28.98
CA THR A 43 -12.64 27.67 -28.11
C THR A 43 -12.41 26.32 -27.47
N CYS A 44 -12.52 26.26 -26.15
CA CYS A 44 -12.59 24.99 -25.46
C CYS A 44 -14.06 24.56 -25.50
N GLY A 45 -14.39 23.57 -26.32
CA GLY A 45 -15.77 23.12 -26.54
C GLY A 45 -16.43 22.52 -25.30
N ASN A 46 -15.64 22.16 -24.29
CA ASN A 46 -16.14 21.61 -23.04
C ASN A 46 -15.32 22.12 -21.84
N ARG A 47 -15.99 22.38 -20.71
CA ARG A 47 -15.38 22.98 -19.50
C ARG A 47 -14.90 21.92 -18.50
N TYR A 48 -14.54 20.74 -18.97
CA TYR A 48 -14.05 19.68 -18.12
C TYR A 48 -12.54 19.84 -17.91
N VAL A 49 -12.17 20.16 -16.67
CA VAL A 49 -10.77 20.15 -16.24
C VAL A 49 -10.51 18.77 -15.66
N THR A 50 -9.69 17.97 -16.35
CA THR A 50 -9.23 16.68 -15.83
C THR A 50 -8.13 16.92 -14.80
N LEU A 51 -8.48 16.82 -13.52
CA LEU A 51 -7.52 16.87 -12.42
C LEU A 51 -6.89 15.49 -12.25
N ASN A 52 -5.69 15.31 -12.79
CA ASN A 52 -4.88 14.13 -12.53
C ASN A 52 -4.20 14.29 -11.16
N ARG A 53 -4.89 13.90 -10.09
CA ARG A 53 -4.34 13.86 -8.74
C ARG A 53 -3.58 12.54 -8.55
N GLN A 54 -2.27 12.62 -8.33
CA GLN A 54 -1.49 11.48 -7.88
C GLN A 54 -1.78 11.25 -6.40
N GLU A 55 -2.53 10.19 -6.10
CA GLU A 55 -2.72 9.75 -4.72
C GLU A 55 -1.62 8.75 -4.35
N ALA A 56 -0.99 8.97 -3.20
CA ALA A 56 0.02 8.06 -2.67
C ALA A 56 -0.66 6.72 -2.34
N LYS A 57 -0.31 5.68 -3.09
CA LYS A 57 -0.94 4.35 -3.02
C LYS A 57 -0.65 3.59 -1.73
N LEU A 58 0.34 4.04 -0.94
CA LEU A 58 0.64 3.50 0.38
C LEU A 58 0.67 4.63 1.40
N THR A 59 -0.26 4.58 2.33
CA THR A 59 -0.25 5.42 3.52
C THR A 59 0.46 4.68 4.65
N ILE A 60 1.05 5.40 5.59
CA ILE A 60 1.69 4.83 6.79
C ILE A 60 0.72 3.90 7.55
N VAL A 61 -0.57 4.22 7.52
CA VAL A 61 -1.63 3.40 8.10
C VAL A 61 -1.69 2.01 7.45
N ASP A 62 -1.54 1.93 6.13
CA ASP A 62 -1.56 0.66 5.40
C ASP A 62 -0.37 -0.23 5.79
N THR A 63 0.80 0.37 6.00
CA THR A 63 1.99 -0.36 6.48
C THR A 63 1.81 -0.90 7.89
N PHE A 64 1.25 -0.10 8.81
CA PHE A 64 0.98 -0.57 10.17
C PHE A 64 -0.11 -1.64 10.19
N ALA A 65 -1.13 -1.54 9.35
CA ALA A 65 -2.17 -2.55 9.23
C ALA A 65 -1.61 -3.89 8.73
N ALA A 66 -0.71 -3.88 7.73
CA ALA A 66 -0.07 -5.09 7.22
C ALA A 66 0.82 -5.76 8.28
N ILE A 67 1.62 -4.96 9.00
CA ILE A 67 2.50 -5.47 10.08
C ILE A 67 1.66 -6.01 11.24
N GLY A 68 0.63 -5.27 11.67
CA GLY A 68 -0.27 -5.67 12.74
C GLY A 68 -1.02 -6.97 12.44
N GLY A 69 -1.51 -7.14 11.21
CA GLY A 69 -2.17 -8.36 10.77
C GLY A 69 -1.26 -9.59 10.82
N GLN A 70 -0.03 -9.47 10.30
CA GLN A 70 0.93 -10.57 10.33
C GLN A 70 1.39 -10.88 11.75
N THR A 71 1.86 -9.88 12.50
CA THR A 71 2.32 -10.06 13.89
C THR A 71 1.23 -10.60 14.81
N GLY A 72 -0.01 -10.12 14.66
CA GLY A 72 -1.16 -10.63 15.41
C GLY A 72 -1.42 -12.11 15.15
N LEU A 73 -1.23 -12.59 13.92
CA LEU A 73 -1.37 -14.01 13.60
C LEU A 73 -0.29 -14.87 14.26
N TRP A 74 0.97 -14.42 14.25
CA TRP A 74 2.07 -15.13 14.92
C TRP A 74 1.91 -15.16 16.45
N ILE A 75 1.43 -14.06 17.04
CA ILE A 75 1.12 -13.98 18.47
C ILE A 75 -0.05 -14.90 18.82
N GLY A 76 -1.11 -14.90 18.00
CA GLY A 76 -2.26 -15.80 18.19
C GLY A 76 -1.87 -17.27 18.17
N LEU A 77 -1.04 -17.68 17.20
CA LEU A 77 -0.48 -19.04 17.13
C LEU A 77 0.36 -19.40 18.36
N SER A 78 1.16 -18.45 18.84
CA SER A 78 2.02 -18.65 20.01
C SER A 78 1.19 -18.84 21.29
N VAL A 79 0.08 -18.09 21.45
CA VAL A 79 -0.83 -18.25 22.60
C VAL A 79 -1.55 -19.59 22.55
N LEU A 80 -2.05 -20.02 21.37
CA LEU A 80 -2.68 -21.33 21.24
C LEU A 80 -1.69 -22.46 21.60
N SER A 81 -0.48 -22.39 21.06
CA SER A 81 0.58 -23.36 21.34
C SER A 81 0.95 -23.37 22.82
N PHE A 82 0.98 -22.20 23.47
CA PHE A 82 1.25 -22.11 24.90
C PHE A 82 0.17 -22.77 25.76
N ILE A 83 -1.11 -22.57 25.41
CA ILE A 83 -2.23 -23.21 26.12
C ILE A 83 -2.16 -24.73 25.97
N GLU A 84 -1.93 -25.23 24.76
CA GLU A 84 -1.78 -26.67 24.51
C GLU A 84 -0.59 -27.25 25.28
N PHE A 85 0.53 -26.53 25.33
CA PHE A 85 1.69 -26.92 26.11
C PHE A 85 1.39 -27.02 27.62
N CYS A 86 0.65 -26.05 28.18
CA CYS A 86 0.20 -26.11 29.56
C CYS A 86 -0.72 -27.31 29.83
N GLU A 87 -1.63 -27.62 28.92
CA GLU A 87 -2.51 -28.78 29.03
C GLU A 87 -1.72 -30.11 29.03
N LEU A 88 -0.71 -30.23 28.16
CA LEU A 88 0.16 -31.41 28.12
C LEU A 88 0.93 -31.60 29.42
N ILE A 89 1.46 -30.53 30.01
CA ILE A 89 2.14 -30.59 31.32
C ILE A 89 1.17 -31.05 32.41
N TYR A 90 -0.05 -30.51 32.42
CA TYR A 90 -1.06 -30.90 33.39
C TYR A 90 -1.39 -32.39 33.29
N TRP A 91 -1.65 -32.90 32.09
CA TRP A 91 -1.91 -34.33 31.89
C TRP A 91 -0.73 -35.20 32.30
N GLN A 92 0.49 -34.79 31.98
CA GLN A 92 1.69 -35.56 32.31
C GLN A 92 1.93 -35.62 33.81
N THR A 93 1.73 -34.51 34.54
CA THR A 93 1.88 -34.47 36.00
C THR A 93 0.82 -35.30 36.72
N VAL A 94 -0.45 -35.24 36.29
CA VAL A 94 -1.52 -36.08 36.85
C VAL A 94 -1.24 -37.57 36.64
N LYS A 95 -0.80 -37.96 35.44
CA LYS A 95 -0.40 -39.37 35.16
C LYS A 95 0.76 -39.81 36.05
N TRP A 96 1.78 -38.98 36.18
CA TRP A 96 2.93 -39.26 37.05
C TRP A 96 2.51 -39.46 38.51
N ILE A 97 1.66 -38.57 39.03
CA ILE A 97 1.10 -38.69 40.39
C ILE A 97 0.30 -39.97 40.55
N PHE A 98 -0.53 -40.33 39.58
CA PHE A 98 -1.32 -41.56 39.63
C PHE A 98 -0.43 -42.81 39.63
N VAL A 99 0.58 -42.87 38.78
CA VAL A 99 1.56 -43.97 38.72
C VAL A 99 2.35 -44.06 40.02
N PHE A 100 2.83 -42.93 40.53
CA PHE A 100 3.57 -42.87 41.78
C PHE A 100 2.72 -43.35 42.97
N ARG A 101 1.48 -42.88 43.07
CA ARG A 101 0.53 -43.35 44.10
C ARG A 101 0.20 -44.84 43.94
N ARG A 102 0.16 -45.36 42.70
CA ARG A 102 -0.07 -46.79 42.45
C ARG A 102 1.13 -47.64 42.86
N TRP A 103 2.35 -47.19 42.58
CA TRP A 103 3.59 -47.86 42.97
C TRP A 103 3.73 -47.93 44.49
N HIS A 104 3.38 -46.86 45.20
CA HIS A 104 3.46 -46.80 46.66
C HIS A 104 2.43 -47.68 47.41
N ARG A 105 1.46 -48.30 46.71
CA ARG A 105 0.51 -49.27 47.30
C ARG A 105 1.02 -50.71 47.29
N VAL A 106 2.13 -51.00 46.62
CA VAL A 106 2.75 -52.33 46.63
C VAL A 106 3.83 -52.31 47.72
N LYS A 107 3.49 -52.70 48.95
CA LYS A 107 4.51 -53.02 49.96
C LYS A 107 5.22 -54.32 49.55
N PRO A 108 6.55 -54.43 49.66
CA PRO A 108 7.25 -55.68 49.41
C PRO A 108 6.79 -56.72 50.45
N SER A 109 6.16 -57.78 49.98
CA SER A 109 5.70 -58.92 50.77
C SER A 109 6.88 -59.86 51.05
N THR A 110 7.93 -59.37 51.72
CA THR A 110 9.15 -60.14 51.99
C THR A 110 9.36 -60.51 53.46
N GLU A 111 8.45 -60.14 54.37
CA GLU A 111 8.58 -60.49 55.80
C GLU A 111 7.72 -61.68 56.24
N ILE A 112 6.73 -62.13 55.45
CA ILE A 112 5.82 -63.21 55.87
C ILE A 112 6.41 -64.61 55.63
N ASP A 113 7.44 -64.73 54.78
CA ASP A 113 8.04 -66.02 54.44
C ASP A 113 9.17 -66.46 55.39
N LEU A 114 9.72 -65.55 56.21
CA LEU A 114 10.79 -65.90 57.16
C LEU A 114 10.26 -66.44 58.49
N GLU A 115 9.08 -65.99 58.96
CA GLU A 115 8.48 -66.49 60.21
C GLU A 115 7.92 -67.92 60.07
N LYS A 116 7.57 -68.35 58.84
CA LYS A 116 7.01 -69.69 58.57
C LYS A 116 8.07 -70.77 58.36
N VAL A 117 9.34 -70.40 58.23
CA VAL A 117 10.46 -71.36 58.11
C VAL A 117 11.08 -71.68 59.48
N GLU A 118 10.78 -70.87 60.50
CA GLU A 118 11.33 -71.03 61.85
C GLU A 118 10.34 -71.64 62.88
N SER A 119 9.12 -72.00 62.46
CA SER A 119 8.11 -72.75 63.25
C SER A 119 7.90 -74.16 62.71
#